data_AF-A0A355VDH9-F1
#
_entry.id   AF-A0A355VDH9-F1
#
_cell.length_a   1.000
_cell.length_b   1.000
_cell.length_c   1.000
_cell.angle_alpha   90.00
_cell.angle_beta   90.00
_cell.angle_gamma   90.00
#
_symmetry.space_group_name_H-M   'P 1'
#
loop_
_entity.id
_entity.type
_entity.pdbx_description
1 polymer ?
#
loop_
_entity_poly.entity_id
_entity_poly.type
_entity_poly.pdbx_seq_one_letter_code
_entity_poly.pdbx_strand_id
1 'polypeptide(L)'
;MLVQQRPAGPGTGAGVALSKTYNTNQQTPDCAGTMTAMMSGIKTRAGLIGVNQHVNRADCASAMGNEVPSLMLHAARHLTSLNPRCRKWHALGW
;
A
#
# COMPACT_ATOMS: atom_id res chain seq x y z
N MET A 1 -0.22 6.00 6.78
CA MET A 1 -0.18 5.15 7.99
C MET A 1 0.93 5.68 8.89
N LEU A 2 0.74 5.83 10.21
CA LEU A 2 1.83 6.25 11.12
C LEU A 2 2.18 5.08 12.05
N VAL A 3 3.40 4.59 11.94
CA VAL A 3 3.90 3.46 12.73
C VAL A 3 4.75 4.03 13.88
N GLN A 4 4.31 3.82 15.12
CA GLN A 4 5.08 4.16 16.29
C GLN A 4 5.87 2.92 16.73
N GLN A 5 7.19 3.01 16.70
CA GLN A 5 8.07 1.96 17.22
C GLN A 5 8.36 2.26 18.70
N ARG A 6 8.21 1.27 19.58
CA ARG A 6 8.90 1.31 20.88
C ARG A 6 10.33 0.82 20.66
N PRO A 7 11.35 1.45 21.28
CA PRO A 7 12.71 0.95 21.17
C PRO A 7 12.78 -0.48 21.72
N ALA A 8 13.28 -1.41 20.90
CA ALA A 8 13.51 -2.79 21.31
C ALA A 8 14.68 -2.83 22.30
N GLY A 9 14.51 -3.55 23.42
CA GLY A 9 15.62 -3.86 24.32
C GLY A 9 16.62 -4.80 23.63
N PRO A 10 17.90 -4.79 24.06
CA PRO A 10 18.91 -5.67 23.47
C PRO A 10 18.56 -7.14 23.77
N GLY A 11 18.33 -7.95 22.73
CA GLY A 11 18.16 -9.41 22.85
C GLY A 11 16.92 -10.02 22.19
N THR A 12 15.95 -9.22 21.73
CA THR A 12 14.75 -9.74 21.05
C THR A 12 14.83 -9.50 19.54
N GLY A 13 14.89 -10.56 18.73
CA GLY A 13 14.77 -10.51 17.26
C GLY A 13 13.38 -10.12 16.73
N ALA A 14 12.61 -9.36 17.51
CA ALA A 14 11.23 -8.98 17.21
C ALA A 14 11.07 -7.46 17.32
N GLY A 15 10.87 -6.81 16.17
CA GLY A 15 10.40 -5.42 16.11
C GLY A 15 8.87 -5.40 16.15
N VAL A 16 8.29 -5.22 17.34
CA VAL A 16 6.85 -4.95 17.45
C VAL A 16 6.59 -3.45 17.33
N ALA A 17 5.62 -3.07 16.50
CA ALA A 17 5.26 -1.68 16.28
C ALA A 17 3.74 -1.50 16.25
N LEU A 18 3.27 -0.35 16.73
CA LEU A 18 1.86 0.01 16.72
C LEU A 18 1.57 0.87 15.49
N SER A 19 0.51 0.53 14.74
CA SER A 19 0.07 1.32 13.60
C SER A 19 -1.20 2.10 13.91
N LYS A 20 -1.17 3.42 13.68
CA LYS A 20 -2.38 4.24 13.70
C LYS A 20 -3.09 4.17 12.35
N THR A 21 -4.27 3.56 12.35
CA THR A 21 -5.02 3.17 11.14
C THR A 21 -6.04 4.21 10.65
N TYR A 22 -6.32 5.28 11.38
CA TYR A 22 -7.31 6.30 11.00
C TYR A 22 -7.09 6.89 9.59
N ASN A 23 -8.21 7.19 8.91
CA ASN A 23 -8.25 7.87 7.62
C ASN A 23 -8.18 9.39 7.78
N THR A 24 -8.01 10.12 6.69
CA THR A 24 -7.92 11.60 6.74
C THR A 24 -9.22 12.26 7.17
N ASN A 25 -10.36 11.58 7.00
CA ASN A 25 -11.70 12.09 7.32
C ASN A 25 -12.47 11.26 8.36
N GLN A 26 -11.91 10.15 8.86
CA GLN A 26 -12.60 9.24 9.80
C GLN A 26 -11.63 8.58 10.79
N GLN A 27 -12.04 8.52 12.06
CA GLN A 27 -11.30 7.86 13.14
C GLN A 27 -11.36 6.33 13.03
N THR A 28 -12.53 5.78 12.70
CA THR A 28 -12.70 4.37 12.34
C THR A 28 -12.40 4.19 10.85
N PRO A 29 -11.34 3.48 10.49
CA PRO A 29 -10.95 3.34 9.09
C PRO A 29 -11.75 2.25 8.38
N ASP A 30 -11.80 2.34 7.06
CA ASP A 30 -12.29 1.30 6.16
C ASP A 30 -11.12 0.51 5.55
N CYS A 31 -11.43 -0.64 4.97
CA CYS A 31 -10.42 -1.50 4.33
C CYS A 31 -9.75 -0.83 3.12
N ALA A 32 -10.47 -0.01 2.34
CA ALA A 32 -9.94 0.68 1.17
C ALA A 32 -8.92 1.77 1.54
N GLY A 33 -9.24 2.60 2.54
CA GLY A 33 -8.33 3.60 3.08
C GLY A 33 -7.08 3.00 3.74
N THR A 34 -7.26 1.89 4.47
CA THR A 34 -6.16 1.18 5.14
C THR A 34 -5.23 0.50 4.14
N MET A 35 -5.77 -0.19 3.12
CA MET A 35 -4.97 -0.85 2.10
C MET A 35 -4.16 0.16 1.29
N THR A 36 -4.77 1.29 0.92
CA THR A 36 -4.05 2.37 0.24
C THR A 36 -2.91 2.89 1.11
N ALA A 37 -3.17 3.15 2.39
CA ALA A 37 -2.14 3.63 3.31
C ALA A 37 -1.00 2.63 3.55
N MET A 38 -1.27 1.31 3.49
CA MET A 38 -0.24 0.28 3.61
C MET A 38 0.57 0.09 2.33
N MET A 39 -0.10 0.14 1.17
CA MET A 39 0.54 -0.17 -0.12
C MET A 39 1.19 1.04 -0.77
N SER A 40 0.70 2.26 -0.58
CA SER A 40 1.30 3.48 -1.15
C SER A 40 1.96 4.38 -0.11
N GLY A 41 1.76 4.11 1.19
CA GLY A 41 2.22 4.99 2.28
C GLY A 41 1.35 6.23 2.49
N ILE A 42 0.45 6.55 1.55
CA ILE A 42 -0.38 7.76 1.56
C ILE A 42 -1.78 7.42 2.12
N LYS A 43 -2.22 8.20 3.12
CA LYS A 43 -3.58 8.08 3.66
C LYS A 43 -4.58 8.71 2.69
N THR A 44 -5.76 8.10 2.59
CA THR A 44 -6.87 8.61 1.76
C THR A 44 -8.16 8.72 2.58
N ARG A 45 -9.23 9.23 1.95
CA ARG A 45 -10.55 9.34 2.58
C ARG A 45 -11.23 7.97 2.57
N ALA A 46 -12.20 7.79 3.47
CA ALA A 46 -12.96 6.55 3.52
C ALA A 46 -13.73 6.23 2.24
N GLY A 47 -13.66 4.96 1.82
CA GLY A 47 -14.29 4.46 0.59
C GLY A 47 -13.50 4.74 -0.69
N LEU A 48 -12.23 5.16 -0.58
CA LEU A 48 -11.34 5.40 -1.70
C LEU A 48 -10.17 4.40 -1.69
N ILE A 49 -9.82 3.87 -2.85
CA ILE A 49 -8.69 2.94 -3.04
C ILE A 49 -7.74 3.45 -4.12
N GLY A 50 -6.43 3.41 -3.85
CA GLY A 50 -5.42 3.71 -4.87
C GLY A 50 -5.39 5.18 -5.33
N VAL A 51 -6.07 6.08 -4.62
CA VAL A 51 -6.10 7.52 -4.90
C VAL A 51 -5.81 8.35 -3.66
N ASN A 52 -5.33 9.58 -3.84
CA ASN A 52 -5.01 10.49 -2.76
C ASN A 52 -6.28 11.06 -2.07
N GLN A 53 -6.07 11.87 -1.03
CA GLN A 53 -7.13 12.48 -0.23
C GLN A 53 -7.94 13.59 -0.92
N HIS A 54 -7.56 14.03 -2.12
CA HIS A 54 -8.25 15.10 -2.86
C HIS A 54 -9.45 14.60 -3.68
N VAL A 55 -9.58 13.28 -3.84
CA VAL A 55 -10.68 12.64 -4.57
C VAL A 55 -11.94 12.63 -3.71
N ASN A 56 -13.09 12.86 -4.34
CA ASN A 56 -14.39 12.72 -3.70
C ASN A 56 -14.99 11.34 -4.00
N ARG A 57 -15.61 10.74 -2.98
CA ARG A 57 -16.29 9.45 -3.14
C ARG A 57 -17.45 9.60 -4.12
N ALA A 58 -17.60 8.62 -5.02
CA ALA A 58 -18.60 8.58 -6.08
C ALA A 58 -18.46 9.64 -7.20
N ASP A 59 -17.32 10.35 -7.26
CA ASP A 59 -16.98 11.24 -8.36
C ASP A 59 -15.80 10.66 -9.15
N CYS A 60 -16.10 9.98 -10.26
CA CYS A 60 -15.09 9.35 -11.12
C CYS A 60 -14.16 10.38 -11.79
N ALA A 61 -14.64 11.59 -12.09
CA ALA A 61 -13.82 12.61 -12.73
C ALA A 61 -12.72 13.11 -11.77
N SER A 62 -13.05 13.21 -10.48
CA SER A 62 -12.08 13.62 -9.45
C SER A 62 -10.94 12.62 -9.22
N ALA A 63 -11.10 11.37 -9.67
CA ALA A 63 -10.07 10.33 -9.50
C ALA A 63 -8.89 10.48 -10.48
N MET A 64 -9.12 11.09 -11.66
CA MET A 64 -8.11 11.21 -12.70
C MET A 64 -6.95 12.11 -12.26
N GLY A 65 -5.72 11.62 -12.37
CA GLY A 65 -4.50 12.35 -12.00
C GLY A 65 -4.20 12.35 -10.48
N ASN A 66 -5.06 11.73 -9.67
CA ASN A 66 -4.89 11.58 -8.23
C ASN A 66 -4.49 10.15 -7.84
N GLU A 67 -4.13 9.31 -8.81
CA GLU A 67 -3.72 7.92 -8.60
C GLU A 67 -2.40 7.83 -7.84
N VAL A 68 -2.32 6.90 -6.90
CA VAL A 68 -1.13 6.67 -6.08
C VAL A 68 -0.51 5.33 -6.42
N PRO A 69 0.77 5.27 -6.83
CA PRO A 69 1.41 4.01 -7.14
C PRO A 69 1.50 3.12 -5.91
N SER A 70 1.14 1.84 -6.06
CA SER A 70 1.26 0.84 -5.00
C SER A 70 2.67 0.24 -4.96
N LEU A 71 3.04 -0.28 -3.79
CA LEU A 71 4.30 -1.00 -3.58
C LEU A 71 4.41 -2.20 -4.51
N MET A 72 3.29 -2.89 -4.78
CA MET A 72 3.26 -4.00 -5.73
C MET A 72 3.58 -3.53 -7.16
N LEU A 73 3.07 -2.38 -7.57
CA LEU A 73 3.42 -1.80 -8.87
C LEU A 73 4.90 -1.40 -8.94
N HIS A 74 5.43 -0.83 -7.85
CA HIS A 74 6.85 -0.52 -7.74
C HIS A 74 7.71 -1.79 -7.82
N ALA A 75 7.36 -2.82 -7.05
CA ALA A 75 8.03 -4.12 -7.10
C ALA A 75 7.94 -4.72 -8.51
N ALA A 76 6.78 -4.74 -9.16
CA ALA A 76 6.61 -5.29 -10.51
C ALA A 76 7.56 -4.65 -11.54
N ARG A 77 7.87 -3.34 -11.41
CA ARG A 77 8.88 -2.68 -12.25
C ARG A 77 10.29 -3.22 -12.01
N HIS A 78 10.62 -3.55 -10.77
CA HIS A 78 11.94 -4.05 -10.35
C HIS A 78 12.08 -5.59 -10.40
N LEU A 79 10.98 -6.34 -10.41
CA LEU A 79 10.95 -7.81 -10.45
C LEU A 79 11.27 -8.38 -11.85
N THR A 80 11.47 -7.54 -12.87
CA THR A 80 12.02 -7.97 -14.17
C THR A 80 13.44 -8.56 -14.06
N SER A 81 14.12 -8.32 -12.94
CA SER A 81 15.43 -8.90 -12.58
C SER A 81 15.35 -10.19 -11.76
N LEU A 82 14.15 -10.73 -11.47
CA LEU A 82 14.04 -12.04 -10.84
C LEU A 82 14.68 -13.11 -11.74
N ASN A 83 15.55 -13.92 -11.14
CA ASN A 83 16.26 -15.07 -11.68
C ASN A 83 15.72 -15.58 -13.03
N PRO A 84 16.52 -15.63 -14.11
CA PRO A 84 16.07 -16.11 -15.43
C PRO A 84 15.51 -17.54 -15.41
N ARG A 85 15.71 -18.32 -14.34
CA ARG A 85 15.09 -19.63 -14.14
C ARG A 85 13.55 -19.59 -14.02
N CYS A 86 12.95 -18.54 -13.48
CA CYS A 86 11.48 -18.44 -13.41
C CYS A 86 10.84 -18.03 -14.75
N ARG A 87 11.60 -17.41 -15.66
CA ARG A 87 11.12 -16.98 -16.98
C ARG A 87 10.87 -18.14 -17.96
N LYS A 88 11.39 -19.35 -17.68
CA LYS A 88 11.21 -20.54 -18.54
C LYS A 88 9.90 -21.30 -18.34
N TRP A 89 9.14 -21.06 -17.27
CA TRP A 89 7.99 -21.91 -16.93
C TRP A 89 6.71 -21.65 -17.76
N HIS A 90 6.59 -20.51 -18.43
CA HIS A 90 5.43 -20.22 -19.30
C HIS A 90 5.75 -20.25 -20.81
N ALA A 91 6.98 -20.62 -21.20
CA ALA A 91 7.43 -20.60 -22.60
C ALA A 91 7.60 -21.99 -23.23
N LEU A 92 7.34 -23.08 -22.49
CA LEU A 92 7.35 -24.44 -23.00
C LEU A 92 5.98 -25.05 -22.72
N GLY A 93 5.12 -24.99 -23.73
CA GLY A 93 3.77 -25.54 -23.69
C GLY A 93 3.75 -27.01 -23.33
N TRP A 94 2.97 -27.31 -22.31
CA TRP A 94 2.24 -28.56 -22.09
C TRP A 94 0.80 -28.17 -21.81
#